data_AF-A0AA36IGS5-F1
#
_entry.id   AF-A0AA36IGS5-F1
#
_cell.length_a   1.000
_cell.length_b   1.000
_cell.length_c   1.000
_cell.angle_alpha   90.00
_cell.angle_beta   90.00
_cell.angle_gamma   90.00
#
_symmetry.space_group_name_H-M   'P 1'
#
loop_
_entity.id
_entity.type
_entity.pdbx_description
1 polymer ?
#
loop_
_entity_poly.entity_id
_entity_poly.type
_entity_poly.pdbx_seq_one_letter_code
_entity_poly.pdbx_strand_id
1 'polypeptide(L)'
;VAAFQAVNAADVRGRTLHNACGLGVDAAALDRAVSQEAAKRMSYWRWLVVDEVSMVNARLLAQVEQRLRAVVPSASQWKRGVAGESRPFAGVNVLLLGDFYQLPPPSGGYLADVPSSRRPPRLSAAADAEPDLLADYGRNLVWGGALQGVTELEERERCKDDWWNEVVDELRRGELSEENWRYLHGKPVAGCRLTAAERESRRRVIAGPGDPRLGEEKFRWAAAIVANNDAKYQINKDRAEDYSRAAESPLRWSVALDAPSAEVLQTQECDKAARVRWLQYHDRDTENLSGMLPLAVGMRVVLADHLDRAEDKLLLRGSAGRIHSWVWKENDLRPTCVYVKFDGATWQLDGAPEPGLYPVYPARKVWKLDAKHKKPVLKIARTQLPLAPAYAITAHGSQGKTLPAALVGFNVDKRTDVTFGTVAASRVRSREDVLILRPFERWLYTRGAPEGPALLLQQLRAPRRARNAKRPRRWTRPGQPLGHLPCLRPRQGRAEDAEAEAALRPGALGLPRV
;
A
#
# COMPACT_ATOMS: atom_id res chain seq x y z
N VAL A 1 6.70 -12.09 -10.95
CA VAL A 1 5.89 -10.95 -10.43
C VAL A 1 6.34 -10.62 -9.02
N ALA A 2 6.38 -9.34 -8.65
CA ALA A 2 6.72 -8.88 -7.32
C ALA A 2 5.77 -7.79 -6.84
N ALA A 3 5.58 -7.67 -5.53
CA ALA A 3 4.83 -6.58 -4.90
C ALA A 3 5.59 -6.03 -3.68
N PHE A 4 5.22 -4.86 -3.16
CA PHE A 4 5.87 -4.33 -1.96
C PHE A 4 5.46 -5.12 -0.70
N GLN A 5 4.17 -5.33 -0.50
CA GLN A 5 3.62 -6.08 0.62
C GLN A 5 3.56 -7.58 0.34
N ALA A 6 3.78 -8.39 1.38
CA ALA A 6 3.83 -9.83 1.25
C ALA A 6 2.49 -10.48 0.93
N VAL A 7 1.39 -9.98 1.51
CA VAL A 7 0.03 -10.45 1.20
C VAL A 7 -0.31 -10.20 -0.27
N ASN A 8 -0.06 -9.00 -0.79
CA ASN A 8 -0.32 -8.68 -2.19
C ASN A 8 0.58 -9.52 -3.12
N ALA A 9 1.83 -9.79 -2.71
CA ALA A 9 2.70 -10.70 -3.44
C ALA A 9 2.14 -12.14 -3.45
N ALA A 10 1.59 -12.64 -2.35
CA ALA A 10 1.00 -13.97 -2.28
C ALA A 10 -0.25 -14.10 -3.16
N ASP A 11 -1.11 -13.07 -3.20
CA ASP A 11 -2.32 -13.04 -4.04
C ASP A 11 -2.00 -13.22 -5.53
N VAL A 12 -0.83 -12.76 -5.98
CA VAL A 12 -0.33 -12.93 -7.36
C VAL A 12 0.69 -14.06 -7.52
N ARG A 13 0.80 -14.95 -6.53
CA ARG A 13 1.81 -16.05 -6.46
C ARG A 13 3.25 -15.55 -6.76
N GLY A 14 3.54 -14.33 -6.32
CA GLY A 14 4.80 -13.63 -6.49
C GLY A 14 5.64 -13.59 -5.21
N ARG A 15 6.65 -12.70 -5.20
CA ARG A 15 7.52 -12.47 -4.04
C ARG A 15 7.52 -10.99 -3.67
N THR A 16 7.86 -10.65 -2.42
CA THR A 16 8.11 -9.24 -2.11
C THR A 16 9.29 -8.74 -2.93
N LEU A 17 9.28 -7.47 -3.33
CA LEU A 17 10.34 -6.87 -4.15
C LEU A 17 11.72 -7.02 -3.48
N HIS A 18 11.76 -6.88 -2.14
CA HIS A 18 12.94 -7.15 -1.30
C HIS A 18 13.46 -8.59 -1.48
N ASN A 19 12.61 -9.61 -1.25
CA ASN A 19 13.01 -11.01 -1.38
C ASN A 19 13.39 -11.37 -2.82
N ALA A 20 12.60 -10.89 -3.80
CA ALA A 20 12.82 -11.14 -5.21
C ALA A 20 14.22 -10.70 -5.65
N CYS A 21 14.68 -9.54 -5.15
CA CYS A 21 15.97 -8.94 -5.50
C CYS A 21 17.10 -9.21 -4.50
N GLY A 22 16.86 -10.01 -3.45
CA GLY A 22 17.84 -10.27 -2.40
C GLY A 22 18.27 -9.00 -1.65
N LEU A 23 17.34 -8.06 -1.45
CA LEU A 23 17.55 -6.82 -0.73
C LEU A 23 17.03 -6.96 0.71
N GLY A 24 17.83 -6.50 1.67
CA GLY A 24 17.35 -6.30 3.04
C GLY A 24 16.50 -5.04 3.16
N VAL A 25 15.88 -4.84 4.32
CA VAL A 25 15.00 -3.69 4.61
C VAL A 25 15.79 -2.46 5.08
N ASP A 26 17.07 -2.63 5.44
CA ASP A 26 17.94 -1.56 5.91
C ASP A 26 18.62 -0.76 4.77
N ALA A 27 19.17 0.41 5.13
CA ALA A 27 19.84 1.28 4.17
C ALA A 27 21.12 0.66 3.55
N ALA A 28 21.74 -0.30 4.25
CA ALA A 28 22.95 -1.01 3.80
C ALA A 28 22.64 -2.23 2.92
N ALA A 29 21.39 -2.39 2.46
CA ALA A 29 20.97 -3.53 1.66
C ALA A 29 21.78 -3.74 0.37
N LEU A 30 22.33 -2.66 -0.20
CA LEU A 30 23.16 -2.73 -1.41
C LEU A 30 24.59 -3.22 -1.15
N ASP A 31 25.16 -2.90 0.01
CA ASP A 31 26.54 -3.26 0.36
C ASP A 31 26.69 -4.76 0.62
N ARG A 32 25.58 -5.43 0.95
CA ARG A 32 25.56 -6.89 1.12
C ARG A 32 25.54 -7.60 -0.22
N ALA A 33 26.44 -8.56 -0.36
CA ALA A 33 26.48 -9.46 -1.50
C ALA A 33 25.13 -10.18 -1.67
N VAL A 34 24.63 -10.23 -2.89
CA VAL A 34 23.47 -11.04 -3.25
C VAL A 34 23.84 -12.51 -3.20
N SER A 35 22.94 -13.38 -2.72
CA SER A 35 23.20 -14.83 -2.75
C SER A 35 23.35 -15.31 -4.20
N GLN A 36 24.22 -16.31 -4.41
CA GLN A 36 24.44 -16.87 -5.76
C GLN A 36 23.14 -17.35 -6.40
N GLU A 37 22.25 -17.95 -5.62
CA GLU A 37 20.93 -18.42 -6.08
C GLU A 37 20.04 -17.27 -6.54
N ALA A 38 19.95 -16.19 -5.76
CA ALA A 38 19.17 -15.02 -6.16
C ALA A 38 19.78 -14.31 -7.37
N ALA A 39 21.11 -14.17 -7.43
CA ALA A 39 21.81 -13.58 -8.57
C ALA A 39 21.58 -14.38 -9.85
N LYS A 40 21.75 -15.70 -9.79
CA LYS A 40 21.49 -16.62 -10.89
C LYS A 40 20.04 -16.47 -11.38
N ARG A 41 19.06 -16.52 -10.47
CA ARG A 41 17.65 -16.32 -10.83
C ARG A 41 17.40 -14.98 -11.53
N MET A 42 17.93 -13.88 -10.98
CA MET A 42 17.75 -12.54 -11.53
C MET A 42 18.45 -12.35 -12.88
N SER A 43 19.58 -13.03 -13.10
CA SER A 43 20.35 -12.92 -14.35
C SER A 43 19.58 -13.35 -15.60
N TYR A 44 18.59 -14.22 -15.43
CA TYR A 44 17.72 -14.71 -16.52
C TYR A 44 16.41 -13.92 -16.66
N TRP A 45 16.17 -12.89 -15.85
CA TRP A 45 14.92 -12.15 -15.92
C TRP A 45 14.81 -11.36 -17.22
N ARG A 46 13.71 -11.60 -17.96
CA ARG A 46 13.31 -10.72 -19.07
C ARG A 46 12.30 -9.67 -18.63
N TRP A 47 11.47 -10.00 -17.65
CA TRP A 47 10.38 -9.16 -17.16
C TRP A 47 10.39 -9.08 -15.63
N LEU A 48 10.25 -7.88 -15.11
CA LEU A 48 9.95 -7.59 -13.72
C LEU A 48 8.60 -6.86 -13.66
N VAL A 49 7.58 -7.56 -13.17
CA VAL A 49 6.26 -6.97 -12.90
C VAL A 49 6.22 -6.55 -11.45
N VAL A 50 5.93 -5.28 -11.18
CA VAL A 50 5.84 -4.70 -9.84
C VAL A 50 4.42 -4.22 -9.63
N ASP A 51 3.69 -4.89 -8.74
CA ASP A 51 2.34 -4.51 -8.34
C ASP A 51 2.32 -3.57 -7.12
N GLU A 52 1.27 -2.77 -7.02
CA GLU A 52 1.08 -1.69 -6.03
C GLU A 52 2.27 -0.72 -5.96
N VAL A 53 2.65 -0.16 -7.11
CA VAL A 53 3.80 0.75 -7.27
C VAL A 53 3.76 1.96 -6.34
N SER A 54 2.59 2.41 -5.91
CA SER A 54 2.45 3.53 -4.97
C SER A 54 3.07 3.25 -3.60
N MET A 55 3.14 1.98 -3.19
CA MET A 55 3.81 1.57 -1.95
C MET A 55 5.32 1.31 -2.13
N VAL A 56 5.83 1.33 -3.37
CA VAL A 56 7.25 1.20 -3.64
C VAL A 56 7.92 2.55 -3.40
N ASN A 57 8.81 2.60 -2.42
CA ASN A 57 9.58 3.80 -2.16
C ASN A 57 10.71 4.00 -3.18
N ALA A 58 11.11 5.26 -3.34
CA ALA A 58 12.08 5.65 -4.36
C ALA A 58 13.45 5.02 -4.14
N ARG A 59 13.91 4.91 -2.87
CA ARG A 59 15.15 4.19 -2.55
C ARG A 59 15.10 2.74 -3.03
N LEU A 60 14.02 2.01 -2.74
CA LEU A 60 13.89 0.61 -3.09
C LEU A 60 13.94 0.42 -4.61
N LEU A 61 13.24 1.25 -5.38
CA LEU A 61 13.29 1.16 -6.84
C LEU A 61 14.72 1.42 -7.38
N ALA A 62 15.42 2.39 -6.81
CA ALA A 62 16.83 2.65 -7.12
C ALA A 62 17.72 1.45 -6.79
N GLN A 63 17.53 0.84 -5.61
CA GLN A 63 18.30 -0.34 -5.19
C GLN A 63 18.04 -1.53 -6.11
N VAL A 64 16.80 -1.74 -6.54
CA VAL A 64 16.44 -2.78 -7.51
C VAL A 64 17.14 -2.55 -8.85
N GLU A 65 17.14 -1.32 -9.36
CA GLU A 65 17.83 -0.96 -10.60
C GLU A 65 19.33 -1.26 -10.51
N GLN A 66 19.98 -0.80 -9.44
CA GLN A 66 21.41 -1.00 -9.22
C GLN A 66 21.75 -2.48 -9.04
N ARG A 67 20.90 -3.22 -8.33
CA ARG A 67 21.06 -4.67 -8.14
C ARG A 67 20.95 -5.41 -9.47
N LEU A 68 19.96 -5.09 -10.31
CA LEU A 68 19.85 -5.67 -11.65
C LEU A 68 21.06 -5.34 -12.51
N ARG A 69 21.56 -4.10 -12.45
CA ARG A 69 22.77 -3.67 -13.15
C ARG A 69 24.02 -4.47 -12.73
N ALA A 70 24.11 -4.84 -11.46
CA ALA A 70 25.21 -5.65 -10.93
C ALA A 70 25.12 -7.13 -11.36
N VAL A 71 23.92 -7.74 -11.33
CA VAL A 71 23.77 -9.19 -11.52
C VAL A 71 23.52 -9.60 -12.97
N VAL A 72 22.92 -8.75 -13.81
CA VAL A 72 22.67 -9.08 -15.21
C VAL A 72 24.02 -9.10 -15.95
N PRO A 73 24.37 -10.19 -16.65
CA PRO A 73 25.68 -10.32 -17.31
C PRO A 73 25.95 -9.21 -18.31
N SER A 74 27.21 -8.76 -18.39
CA SER A 74 27.63 -7.77 -19.40
C SER A 74 27.47 -8.26 -20.84
N ALA A 75 27.50 -9.58 -21.04
CA ALA A 75 27.24 -10.22 -22.33
C ALA A 75 25.74 -10.25 -22.72
N SER A 76 24.84 -9.84 -21.82
CA SER A 76 23.41 -9.74 -22.15
C SER A 76 23.20 -8.70 -23.25
N GLN A 77 22.69 -9.14 -24.41
CA GLN A 77 22.37 -8.28 -25.54
C GLN A 77 21.38 -7.15 -25.21
N TRP A 78 20.64 -7.28 -24.11
CA TRP A 78 19.64 -6.29 -23.68
C TRP A 78 20.21 -5.23 -22.75
N LYS A 79 21.36 -5.48 -22.11
CA LYS A 79 21.90 -4.61 -21.06
C LYS A 79 22.38 -3.27 -21.57
N ARG A 80 22.90 -3.23 -22.80
CA ARG A 80 23.44 -2.02 -23.42
C ARG A 80 22.56 -1.51 -24.55
N GLY A 81 22.54 -0.19 -24.71
CA GLY A 81 21.94 0.49 -25.84
C GLY A 81 22.82 0.45 -27.07
N VAL A 82 22.35 1.11 -28.13
CA VAL A 82 23.06 1.16 -29.42
C VAL A 82 24.37 1.93 -29.27
N ALA A 83 24.43 2.92 -28.37
CA ALA A 83 25.64 3.69 -28.07
C ALA A 83 26.49 3.07 -26.95
N GLY A 84 26.25 1.80 -26.57
CA GLY A 84 27.00 1.07 -25.55
C GLY A 84 26.69 1.46 -24.10
N GLU A 85 25.78 2.41 -23.88
CA GLU A 85 25.33 2.86 -22.57
C GLU A 85 24.50 1.78 -21.85
N SER A 86 24.61 1.68 -20.52
CA SER A 86 23.75 0.76 -19.76
C SER A 86 22.30 1.23 -19.82
N ARG A 87 21.41 0.37 -20.31
CA ARG A 87 19.97 0.63 -20.25
C ARG A 87 19.47 0.60 -18.80
N PRO A 88 18.40 1.35 -18.48
CA PRO A 88 17.73 1.24 -17.18
C PRO A 88 17.41 -0.22 -16.84
N PHE A 89 17.56 -0.59 -15.57
CA PHE A 89 17.31 -1.94 -15.06
C PHE A 89 18.10 -3.03 -15.81
N ALA A 90 19.26 -2.67 -16.35
CA ALA A 90 20.09 -3.57 -17.16
C ALA A 90 19.36 -4.20 -18.36
N GLY A 91 18.37 -3.49 -18.93
CA GLY A 91 17.61 -3.96 -20.08
C GLY A 91 16.48 -4.95 -19.76
N VAL A 92 16.23 -5.25 -18.49
CA VAL A 92 15.04 -5.99 -18.06
C VAL A 92 13.80 -5.13 -18.31
N ASN A 93 12.76 -5.71 -18.90
CA ASN A 93 11.49 -5.02 -19.09
C ASN A 93 10.79 -4.87 -17.74
N VAL A 94 10.45 -3.65 -17.34
CA VAL A 94 9.76 -3.39 -16.07
C VAL A 94 8.34 -2.94 -16.34
N LEU A 95 7.36 -3.65 -15.76
CA LEU A 95 5.95 -3.28 -15.77
C LEU A 95 5.57 -2.84 -14.36
N LEU A 96 5.17 -1.58 -14.21
CA LEU A 96 4.70 -1.02 -12.95
C LEU A 96 3.17 -0.95 -12.98
N LEU A 97 2.53 -1.63 -12.04
CA LEU A 97 1.08 -1.67 -11.86
C LEU A 97 0.72 -0.99 -10.55
N GLY A 98 -0.39 -0.27 -10.52
CA GLY A 98 -0.90 0.40 -9.32
C GLY A 98 -1.35 1.83 -9.59
N ASP A 99 -1.59 2.56 -8.52
CA ASP A 99 -2.25 3.86 -8.58
C ASP A 99 -1.55 4.89 -7.69
N PHE A 100 -0.96 5.91 -8.31
CA PHE A 100 -0.23 6.98 -7.62
C PHE A 100 -1.13 7.95 -6.83
N TYR A 101 -2.47 7.86 -6.96
CA TYR A 101 -3.40 8.57 -6.09
C TYR A 101 -3.81 7.77 -4.86
N GLN A 102 -3.18 6.62 -4.60
CA GLN A 102 -3.24 5.97 -3.30
C GLN A 102 -2.17 6.52 -2.35
N LEU A 103 -2.14 5.98 -1.13
CA LEU A 103 -1.21 6.41 -0.10
C LEU A 103 0.25 6.22 -0.51
N PRO A 104 1.13 7.20 -0.23
CA PRO A 104 2.56 7.09 -0.44
C PRO A 104 3.20 6.07 0.52
N PRO A 105 4.41 5.59 0.22
CA PRO A 105 5.12 4.70 1.10
C PRO A 105 5.44 5.40 2.43
N PRO A 106 5.49 4.68 3.57
CA PRO A 106 5.70 5.28 4.88
C PRO A 106 7.09 5.90 5.07
N SER A 107 8.07 5.53 4.23
CA SER A 107 9.46 6.02 4.29
C SER A 107 10.19 5.76 2.97
N GLY A 108 11.36 6.39 2.77
CA GLY A 108 12.24 6.15 1.61
C GLY A 108 11.90 6.96 0.36
N GLY A 109 11.05 7.98 0.49
CA GLY A 109 10.64 8.90 -0.57
C GLY A 109 9.54 8.32 -1.47
N TYR A 110 8.61 9.17 -1.91
CA TYR A 110 7.57 8.75 -2.84
C TYR A 110 8.03 8.91 -4.29
N LEU A 111 7.72 7.93 -5.14
CA LEU A 111 8.07 7.94 -6.56
C LEU A 111 7.36 9.06 -7.34
N ALA A 112 6.17 9.45 -6.90
CA ALA A 112 5.42 10.55 -7.51
C ALA A 112 5.84 11.94 -7.00
N ASP A 113 6.80 12.05 -6.06
CA ASP A 113 7.37 13.35 -5.72
C ASP A 113 8.24 13.88 -6.87
N VAL A 114 8.21 15.20 -7.09
CA VAL A 114 9.07 15.85 -8.09
C VAL A 114 10.54 15.69 -7.70
N PRO A 115 11.40 15.12 -8.57
CA PRO A 115 12.85 15.02 -8.34
C PRO A 115 13.50 16.39 -8.13
N SER A 116 14.55 16.45 -7.31
CA SER A 116 15.28 17.68 -6.99
C SER A 116 15.79 18.40 -8.25
N SER A 117 16.31 17.64 -9.22
CA SER A 117 16.80 18.12 -10.52
C SER A 117 15.74 18.82 -11.38
N ARG A 118 14.46 18.65 -11.07
CA ARG A 118 13.31 19.20 -11.81
C ARG A 118 12.57 20.28 -11.03
N ARG A 119 12.96 20.56 -9.78
CA ARG A 119 12.35 21.61 -8.97
C ARG A 119 12.81 23.00 -9.45
N PRO A 120 11.94 24.03 -9.39
CA PRO A 120 12.36 25.40 -9.67
C PRO A 120 13.46 25.85 -8.68
N PRO A 121 14.43 26.68 -9.12
CA PRO A 121 15.52 27.18 -8.27
C PRO A 121 15.07 27.95 -7.01
N ARG A 122 13.82 28.45 -6.98
CA ARG A 122 13.27 29.17 -5.82
C ARG A 122 12.71 28.26 -4.72
N LEU A 123 12.47 26.98 -5.01
CA LEU A 123 11.97 25.99 -4.04
C LEU A 123 13.09 25.10 -3.47
N SER A 124 14.30 25.16 -4.01
CA SER A 124 15.46 24.40 -3.52
C SER A 124 16.07 24.99 -2.25
N ALA A 125 15.77 26.25 -1.91
CA ALA A 125 16.36 26.96 -0.77
C ALA A 125 15.63 26.72 0.57
N ALA A 126 14.47 26.06 0.57
CA ALA A 126 13.65 25.83 1.77
C ALA A 126 13.83 24.43 2.40
N ALA A 127 14.85 23.68 1.99
CA ALA A 127 15.12 22.35 2.53
C ALA A 127 16.55 22.28 3.06
N ASP A 128 16.72 22.57 4.35
CA ASP A 128 17.97 22.37 5.13
C ASP A 128 18.39 20.89 5.26
N ALA A 129 17.87 20.00 4.41
CA ALA A 129 18.17 18.59 4.39
C ALA A 129 18.94 18.26 3.11
N GLU A 130 20.16 17.73 3.28
CA GLU A 130 20.95 17.12 2.21
C GLU A 130 20.06 16.21 1.35
N PRO A 131 20.04 16.40 0.01
CA PRO A 131 19.16 15.64 -0.85
C PRO A 131 19.55 14.17 -0.82
N ASP A 132 18.57 13.32 -0.51
CA ASP A 132 18.70 11.87 -0.59
C ASP A 132 18.94 11.44 -2.05
N LEU A 133 20.20 11.33 -2.43
CA LEU A 133 20.63 11.05 -3.81
C LEU A 133 20.08 9.73 -4.34
N LEU A 134 19.95 8.72 -3.48
CA LEU A 134 19.43 7.41 -3.86
C LEU A 134 17.92 7.48 -4.12
N ALA A 135 17.17 8.15 -3.26
CA ALA A 135 15.75 8.40 -3.50
C ALA A 135 15.54 9.27 -4.75
N ASP A 136 16.38 10.29 -4.97
CA ASP A 136 16.28 11.13 -6.16
C ASP A 136 16.56 10.34 -7.43
N TYR A 137 17.58 9.47 -7.42
CA TYR A 137 17.82 8.53 -8.52
C TYR A 137 16.60 7.66 -8.80
N GLY A 138 15.98 7.10 -7.77
CA GLY A 138 14.75 6.30 -7.89
C GLY A 138 13.58 7.05 -8.50
N ARG A 139 13.36 8.31 -8.09
CA ARG A 139 12.34 9.17 -8.73
C ARG A 139 12.70 9.44 -10.19
N ASN A 140 13.96 9.72 -10.49
CA ASN A 140 14.41 9.94 -11.86
C ASN A 140 14.26 8.71 -12.76
N LEU A 141 14.15 7.48 -12.24
CA LEU A 141 13.77 6.32 -13.07
C LEU A 141 12.34 6.47 -13.62
N VAL A 142 11.42 6.98 -12.81
CA VAL A 142 10.01 7.16 -13.20
C VAL A 142 9.84 8.46 -14.02
N TRP A 143 10.49 9.54 -13.59
CA TRP A 143 10.39 10.87 -14.21
C TRP A 143 11.34 11.07 -15.41
N GLY A 144 12.50 10.42 -15.44
CA GLY A 144 13.62 10.71 -16.34
C GLY A 144 13.59 10.02 -17.70
N GLY A 145 12.48 9.36 -18.06
CA GLY A 145 12.30 8.75 -19.38
C GLY A 145 12.63 7.26 -19.47
N ALA A 146 13.00 6.59 -18.37
CA ALA A 146 13.16 5.13 -18.37
C ALA A 146 11.82 4.40 -18.59
N LEU A 147 10.71 5.00 -18.16
CA LEU A 147 9.37 4.51 -18.45
C LEU A 147 8.93 4.90 -19.86
N GLN A 148 8.43 3.94 -20.62
CA GLN A 148 8.05 4.11 -22.02
C GLN A 148 6.74 4.87 -22.25
N GLY A 149 5.85 4.91 -21.24
CA GLY A 149 4.47 5.39 -21.33
C GLY A 149 3.70 5.09 -20.04
N VAL A 150 2.41 5.44 -20.05
CA VAL A 150 1.42 4.97 -19.08
C VAL A 150 0.19 4.49 -19.86
N THR A 151 -0.43 3.42 -19.38
CA THR A 151 -1.74 2.95 -19.86
C THR A 151 -2.68 3.08 -18.67
N GLU A 152 -3.79 3.79 -18.84
CA GLU A 152 -4.77 4.02 -17.78
C GLU A 152 -5.98 3.11 -18.02
N LEU A 153 -6.43 2.45 -16.94
CA LEU A 153 -7.67 1.67 -16.94
C LEU A 153 -8.79 2.58 -16.44
N GLU A 154 -9.90 2.62 -17.18
CA GLU A 154 -11.02 3.53 -16.90
C GLU A 154 -12.22 2.81 -16.27
N GLU A 155 -12.40 1.53 -16.54
CA GLU A 155 -13.50 0.74 -16.01
C GLU A 155 -13.22 0.21 -14.60
N ARG A 156 -14.17 0.43 -13.67
CA ARG A 156 -14.10 -0.10 -12.30
C ARG A 156 -14.87 -1.40 -12.19
N GLU A 157 -14.17 -2.45 -11.77
CA GLU A 157 -14.79 -3.76 -11.54
C GLU A 157 -15.23 -4.00 -10.08
N ARG A 158 -14.57 -3.36 -9.11
CA ARG A 158 -14.83 -3.62 -7.68
C ARG A 158 -16.20 -3.12 -7.24
N CYS A 159 -16.50 -1.86 -7.52
CA CYS A 159 -17.69 -1.17 -7.04
C CYS A 159 -18.53 -0.73 -8.25
N LYS A 160 -19.75 -1.26 -8.34
CA LYS A 160 -20.73 -0.91 -9.38
C LYS A 160 -21.80 0.06 -8.86
N ASP A 161 -21.63 0.59 -7.65
CA ASP A 161 -22.47 1.63 -7.06
C ASP A 161 -21.99 3.01 -7.51
N ASP A 162 -22.75 3.66 -8.38
CA ASP A 162 -22.38 4.92 -9.03
C ASP A 162 -22.18 6.07 -8.04
N TRP A 163 -23.08 6.22 -7.07
CA TRP A 163 -22.95 7.30 -6.08
C TRP A 163 -21.77 7.05 -5.14
N TRP A 164 -21.53 5.80 -4.73
CA TRP A 164 -20.34 5.54 -3.91
C TRP A 164 -19.05 5.80 -4.70
N ASN A 165 -19.04 5.46 -5.99
CA ASN A 165 -17.93 5.79 -6.89
C ASN A 165 -17.71 7.30 -7.02
N GLU A 166 -18.77 8.09 -7.08
CA GLU A 166 -18.71 9.56 -7.05
C GLU A 166 -18.06 10.06 -5.75
N VAL A 167 -18.51 9.59 -4.59
CA VAL A 167 -17.92 9.93 -3.28
C VAL A 167 -16.44 9.58 -3.24
N VAL A 168 -16.05 8.39 -3.69
CA VAL A 168 -14.65 7.95 -3.75
C VAL A 168 -13.82 8.87 -4.65
N ASP A 169 -14.38 9.36 -5.75
CA ASP A 169 -13.70 10.26 -6.67
C ASP A 169 -13.53 11.67 -6.12
N GLU A 170 -14.51 12.19 -5.41
CA GLU A 170 -14.35 13.46 -4.70
C GLU A 170 -13.28 13.35 -3.60
N LEU A 171 -13.25 12.25 -2.85
CA LEU A 171 -12.18 11.97 -1.88
C LEU A 171 -10.81 11.90 -2.58
N ARG A 172 -10.74 11.27 -3.76
CA ARG A 172 -9.52 11.16 -4.59
C ARG A 172 -9.00 12.51 -5.05
N ARG A 173 -9.90 13.41 -5.44
CA ARG A 173 -9.56 14.78 -5.85
C ARG A 173 -9.29 15.69 -4.66
N GLY A 174 -9.61 15.25 -3.44
CA GLY A 174 -9.58 16.10 -2.26
C GLY A 174 -10.54 17.27 -2.41
N GLU A 175 -11.74 17.01 -2.94
CA GLU A 175 -12.79 17.97 -3.30
C GLU A 175 -14.18 17.47 -2.83
N LEU A 176 -14.27 16.83 -1.65
CA LEU A 176 -15.53 16.32 -1.10
C LEU A 176 -16.63 17.40 -1.11
N SER A 177 -17.70 17.17 -1.85
CA SER A 177 -18.79 18.14 -2.01
C SER A 177 -19.58 18.29 -0.72
N GLU A 178 -20.19 19.47 -0.54
CA GLU A 178 -21.05 19.69 0.62
C GLU A 178 -22.28 18.78 0.59
N GLU A 179 -22.81 18.51 -0.60
CA GLU A 179 -23.95 17.60 -0.80
C GLU A 179 -23.61 16.17 -0.35
N ASN A 180 -22.53 15.57 -0.86
CA ASN A 180 -22.14 14.22 -0.46
C ASN A 180 -21.73 14.15 1.00
N TRP A 181 -21.03 15.16 1.52
CA TRP A 181 -20.77 15.24 2.95
C TRP A 181 -22.05 15.25 3.78
N ARG A 182 -23.08 16.01 3.38
CA ARG A 182 -24.38 16.03 4.07
C ARG A 182 -25.09 14.70 3.97
N TYR A 183 -25.13 14.07 2.80
CA TYR A 183 -25.74 12.74 2.63
C TYR A 183 -25.07 11.67 3.52
N LEU A 184 -23.74 11.62 3.55
CA LEU A 184 -23.01 10.69 4.41
C LEU A 184 -23.41 10.84 5.90
N HIS A 185 -23.66 12.08 6.33
CA HIS A 185 -24.07 12.42 7.69
C HIS A 185 -25.59 12.34 7.92
N GLY A 186 -26.39 11.99 6.92
CA GLY A 186 -27.86 12.02 7.01
C GLY A 186 -28.45 13.41 7.22
N LYS A 187 -27.74 14.47 6.79
CA LYS A 187 -28.17 15.87 6.93
C LYS A 187 -29.05 16.29 5.74
N PRO A 188 -29.96 17.26 5.92
CA PRO A 188 -30.78 17.78 4.83
C PRO A 188 -29.96 18.42 3.70
N VAL A 189 -30.30 18.11 2.45
CA VAL A 189 -29.74 18.72 1.24
C VAL A 189 -30.82 19.57 0.58
N ALA A 190 -30.49 20.83 0.25
CA ALA A 190 -31.44 21.76 -0.36
C ALA A 190 -31.83 21.28 -1.76
N GLY A 191 -33.12 21.27 -2.07
CA GLY A 191 -33.62 20.80 -3.37
C GLY A 191 -33.50 19.29 -3.60
N CYS A 192 -33.26 18.49 -2.56
CA CYS A 192 -33.12 17.04 -2.66
C CYS A 192 -34.36 16.39 -3.27
N ARG A 193 -34.17 15.63 -4.35
CA ARG A 193 -35.23 14.86 -5.06
C ARG A 193 -35.17 13.36 -4.77
N LEU A 194 -34.29 12.92 -3.86
CA LEU A 194 -34.10 11.52 -3.53
C LEU A 194 -35.25 11.02 -2.65
N THR A 195 -35.62 9.75 -2.83
CA THR A 195 -36.60 9.07 -1.97
C THR A 195 -36.07 8.96 -0.53
N ALA A 196 -36.96 8.71 0.44
CA ALA A 196 -36.54 8.47 1.82
C ALA A 196 -35.58 7.27 1.95
N ALA A 197 -35.87 6.18 1.23
CA ALA A 197 -35.02 5.00 1.21
C ALA A 197 -33.62 5.29 0.65
N GLU A 198 -33.53 6.07 -0.43
CA GLU A 198 -32.24 6.44 -1.01
C GLU A 198 -31.45 7.43 -0.14
N ARG A 199 -32.13 8.32 0.60
CA ARG A 199 -31.44 9.16 1.60
C ARG A 199 -30.88 8.33 2.75
N GLU A 200 -31.61 7.31 3.19
CA GLU A 200 -31.15 6.38 4.24
C GLU A 200 -29.98 5.50 3.76
N SER A 201 -30.03 5.01 2.51
CA SER A 201 -28.92 4.26 1.87
C SER A 201 -27.63 5.08 1.80
N ARG A 202 -27.73 6.41 1.67
CA ARG A 202 -26.56 7.32 1.64
C ARG A 202 -26.04 7.72 3.01
N ARG A 203 -26.82 7.57 4.08
CA ARG A 203 -26.39 7.86 5.45
C ARG A 203 -25.42 6.80 5.93
N ARG A 204 -24.11 7.04 5.83
CA ARG A 204 -23.07 6.05 6.20
C ARG A 204 -22.41 6.35 7.53
N VAL A 205 -22.50 7.57 8.05
CA VAL A 205 -22.07 7.88 9.42
C VAL A 205 -23.02 7.23 10.42
N ILE A 206 -22.45 6.52 11.40
CA ILE A 206 -23.23 5.88 12.47
C ILE A 206 -23.76 6.91 13.46
N ALA A 207 -24.91 6.63 14.06
CA ALA A 207 -25.52 7.49 15.07
C ALA A 207 -24.75 7.45 16.42
N GLY A 208 -24.01 6.38 16.67
CA GLY A 208 -23.21 6.16 17.87
C GLY A 208 -22.96 4.67 18.12
N PRO A 209 -22.46 4.29 19.30
CA PRO A 209 -22.15 2.90 19.64
C PRO A 209 -23.36 1.95 19.61
N GLY A 210 -24.57 2.47 19.79
CA GLY A 210 -25.83 1.71 19.74
C GLY A 210 -26.48 1.64 18.35
N ASP A 211 -25.80 2.07 17.28
CA ASP A 211 -26.35 2.00 15.92
C ASP A 211 -26.62 0.53 15.55
N PRO A 212 -27.87 0.15 15.21
CA PRO A 212 -28.25 -1.25 15.00
C PRO A 212 -27.49 -1.90 13.85
N ARG A 213 -27.01 -1.11 12.88
CA ARG A 213 -26.24 -1.61 11.74
C ARG A 213 -24.90 -2.22 12.15
N LEU A 214 -24.35 -1.83 13.30
CA LEU A 214 -23.14 -2.45 13.85
C LEU A 214 -23.36 -3.91 14.27
N GLY A 215 -24.61 -4.28 14.58
CA GLY A 215 -25.00 -5.64 14.93
C GLY A 215 -25.22 -6.56 13.73
N GLU A 216 -25.32 -6.01 12.51
CA GLU A 216 -25.45 -6.81 11.29
C GLU A 216 -24.24 -7.72 11.11
N GLU A 217 -24.47 -8.95 10.63
CA GLU A 217 -23.44 -9.98 10.51
C GLU A 217 -22.19 -9.49 9.77
N LYS A 218 -22.39 -8.75 8.67
CA LYS A 218 -21.30 -8.19 7.86
C LYS A 218 -20.44 -7.17 8.62
N PHE A 219 -21.03 -6.37 9.51
CA PHE A 219 -20.32 -5.30 10.24
C PHE A 219 -19.79 -5.74 11.61
N ARG A 220 -20.45 -6.71 12.24
CA ARG A 220 -20.11 -7.24 13.57
C ARG A 220 -18.62 -7.55 13.70
N TRP A 221 -18.03 -8.12 12.64
CA TRP A 221 -16.60 -8.48 12.57
C TRP A 221 -15.86 -7.83 11.41
N ALA A 222 -16.43 -6.77 10.82
CA ALA A 222 -15.76 -5.97 9.79
C ALA A 222 -14.54 -5.28 10.37
N ALA A 223 -13.46 -5.24 9.58
CA ALA A 223 -12.25 -4.52 9.95
C ALA A 223 -12.50 -3.01 9.97
N ALA A 224 -12.02 -2.35 11.02
CA ALA A 224 -11.94 -0.90 11.08
C ALA A 224 -10.68 -0.41 10.34
N ILE A 225 -10.86 0.40 9.30
CA ILE A 225 -9.77 1.07 8.59
C ILE A 225 -9.47 2.40 9.27
N VAL A 226 -8.24 2.54 9.77
CA VAL A 226 -7.80 3.71 10.53
C VAL A 226 -6.49 4.29 9.98
N ALA A 227 -6.23 5.57 10.28
CA ALA A 227 -5.05 6.28 9.77
C ALA A 227 -3.75 5.95 10.52
N ASN A 228 -3.83 5.67 11.83
CA ASN A 228 -2.65 5.50 12.68
C ASN A 228 -2.62 4.13 13.39
N ASN A 229 -1.43 3.73 13.84
CA ASN A 229 -1.23 2.43 14.49
C ASN A 229 -1.78 2.40 15.92
N ASP A 230 -1.79 3.53 16.63
CA ASP A 230 -2.29 3.59 18.01
C ASP A 230 -3.79 3.27 18.07
N ALA A 231 -4.60 3.88 17.20
CA ALA A 231 -6.01 3.54 17.07
C ALA A 231 -6.20 2.09 16.64
N LYS A 232 -5.40 1.61 15.68
CA LYS A 232 -5.44 0.19 15.25
C LYS A 232 -5.19 -0.74 16.43
N TYR A 233 -4.18 -0.45 17.24
CA TYR A 233 -3.80 -1.27 18.39
C TYR A 233 -4.90 -1.31 19.45
N GLN A 234 -5.46 -0.15 19.81
CA GLN A 234 -6.53 -0.07 20.81
C GLN A 234 -7.81 -0.74 20.32
N ILE A 235 -8.28 -0.41 19.11
CA ILE A 235 -9.51 -1.01 18.54
C ILE A 235 -9.39 -2.53 18.46
N ASN A 236 -8.21 -3.06 18.10
CA ASN A 236 -7.99 -4.50 18.07
C ASN A 236 -8.14 -5.19 19.42
N LYS A 237 -7.76 -4.52 20.52
CA LYS A 237 -7.96 -5.05 21.88
C LYS A 237 -9.42 -4.97 22.29
N ASP A 238 -10.02 -3.79 22.19
CA ASP A 238 -11.41 -3.56 22.58
C ASP A 238 -12.35 -4.52 21.84
N ARG A 239 -12.13 -4.69 20.53
CA ARG A 239 -12.96 -5.61 19.72
C ARG A 239 -12.69 -7.08 19.96
N ALA A 240 -11.51 -7.44 20.47
CA ALA A 240 -11.27 -8.82 20.93
C ALA A 240 -12.05 -9.11 22.23
N GLU A 241 -12.15 -8.14 23.13
CA GLU A 241 -13.01 -8.22 24.32
C GLU A 241 -14.49 -8.27 23.94
N ASP A 242 -14.93 -7.42 23.01
CA ASP A 242 -16.31 -7.45 22.48
C ASP A 242 -16.63 -8.79 21.84
N TYR A 243 -15.70 -9.35 21.05
CA TYR A 243 -15.85 -10.67 20.47
C TYR A 243 -16.02 -11.74 21.54
N SER A 244 -15.15 -11.75 22.55
CA SER A 244 -15.23 -12.71 23.66
C SER A 244 -16.59 -12.68 24.34
N ARG A 245 -17.12 -11.49 24.65
CA ARG A 245 -18.45 -11.34 25.26
C ARG A 245 -19.57 -11.81 24.33
N ALA A 246 -19.52 -11.41 23.08
CA ALA A 246 -20.56 -11.67 22.09
C ALA A 246 -20.63 -13.13 21.62
N ALA A 247 -19.50 -13.84 21.64
CA ALA A 247 -19.38 -15.24 21.24
C ALA A 247 -19.35 -16.20 22.44
N GLU A 248 -19.48 -15.68 23.67
CA GLU A 248 -19.37 -16.43 24.94
C GLU A 248 -18.08 -17.28 25.02
N SER A 249 -17.02 -16.84 24.33
CA SER A 249 -15.72 -17.50 24.34
C SER A 249 -14.82 -16.84 25.39
N PRO A 250 -14.31 -17.56 26.40
CA PRO A 250 -13.42 -16.98 27.39
C PRO A 250 -12.21 -16.28 26.78
N LEU A 251 -11.98 -15.03 27.18
CA LEU A 251 -10.78 -14.28 26.80
C LEU A 251 -9.60 -14.68 27.70
N ARG A 252 -8.49 -15.09 27.09
CA ARG A 252 -7.21 -15.26 27.78
C ARG A 252 -6.17 -14.29 27.23
N TRP A 253 -5.36 -13.75 28.12
CA TRP A 253 -4.26 -12.86 27.76
C TRP A 253 -2.93 -13.63 27.76
N SER A 254 -2.31 -13.72 26.59
CA SER A 254 -0.94 -14.23 26.47
C SER A 254 0.06 -13.12 26.77
N VAL A 255 0.86 -13.31 27.81
CA VAL A 255 1.87 -12.35 28.27
C VAL A 255 3.21 -12.65 27.60
N ALA A 256 3.84 -11.63 27.02
CA ALA A 256 5.17 -11.76 26.42
C ALA A 256 6.24 -11.98 27.51
N LEU A 257 7.29 -12.71 27.16
CA LEU A 257 8.48 -12.84 28.01
C LEU A 257 9.59 -11.94 27.48
N ASP A 258 9.96 -10.93 28.25
CA ASP A 258 11.05 -10.01 27.93
C ASP A 258 12.31 -10.37 28.73
N ALA A 259 13.41 -10.64 28.02
CA ALA A 259 14.72 -10.92 28.59
C ALA A 259 15.69 -9.77 28.26
N PRO A 260 16.06 -8.92 29.23
CA PRO A 260 17.02 -7.84 29.02
C PRO A 260 18.44 -8.36 28.80
N SER A 261 19.24 -7.64 28.00
CA SER A 261 20.67 -7.91 27.87
C SER A 261 21.48 -7.43 29.08
N ALA A 262 22.74 -7.84 29.17
CA ALA A 262 23.64 -7.41 30.25
C ALA A 262 23.77 -5.89 30.32
N GLU A 263 23.83 -5.21 29.16
CA GLU A 263 23.90 -3.75 29.07
C GLU A 263 22.67 -3.07 29.67
N VAL A 264 21.48 -3.65 29.48
CA VAL A 264 20.24 -3.13 30.09
C VAL A 264 20.30 -3.27 31.61
N LEU A 265 20.73 -4.43 32.11
CA LEU A 265 20.85 -4.70 33.53
C LEU A 265 21.87 -3.79 34.23
N GLN A 266 22.94 -3.40 33.53
CA GLN A 266 23.95 -2.49 34.05
C GLN A 266 23.50 -1.02 34.03
N THR A 267 22.62 -0.64 33.10
CA THR A 267 22.23 0.76 32.90
C THR A 267 21.01 1.16 33.73
N GLN A 268 20.09 0.23 33.98
CA GLN A 268 18.84 0.53 34.66
C GLN A 268 18.31 -0.65 35.47
N GLU A 269 17.58 -0.35 36.54
CA GLU A 269 16.91 -1.35 37.34
C GLU A 269 15.79 -2.04 36.53
N CYS A 270 15.83 -3.37 36.47
CA CYS A 270 14.92 -4.20 35.70
C CYS A 270 13.91 -4.92 36.60
N ASP A 271 13.31 -4.15 37.49
CA ASP A 271 12.32 -4.58 38.48
C ASP A 271 10.99 -5.01 37.83
N LYS A 272 10.04 -5.44 38.67
CA LYS A 272 8.71 -5.85 38.19
C LYS A 272 8.00 -4.71 37.46
N ALA A 273 8.15 -3.46 37.93
CA ALA A 273 7.53 -2.30 37.28
C ALA A 273 8.12 -2.05 35.88
N ALA A 274 9.45 -2.15 35.71
CA ALA A 274 10.10 -2.05 34.41
C ALA A 274 9.58 -3.08 33.42
N ARG A 275 9.45 -4.34 33.85
CA ARG A 275 8.90 -5.41 33.01
C ARG A 275 7.46 -5.15 32.59
N VAL A 276 6.62 -4.65 33.51
CA VAL A 276 5.24 -4.26 33.17
C VAL A 276 5.23 -3.11 32.16
N ARG A 277 6.11 -2.11 32.31
CA ARG A 277 6.25 -1.02 31.33
C ARG A 277 6.64 -1.56 29.95
N TRP A 278 7.55 -2.52 29.86
CA TRP A 278 7.95 -3.11 28.58
C TRP A 278 6.77 -3.77 27.85
N LEU A 279 5.87 -4.44 28.57
CA LEU A 279 4.67 -5.06 27.98
C LEU A 279 3.70 -4.04 27.36
N GLN A 280 3.78 -2.76 27.75
CA GLN A 280 2.97 -1.68 27.21
C GLN A 280 3.53 -1.07 25.93
N TYR A 281 4.76 -1.42 25.53
CA TYR A 281 5.33 -0.94 24.26
C TYR A 281 4.50 -1.45 23.08
N HIS A 282 4.31 -0.56 22.11
CA HIS A 282 3.59 -0.87 20.89
C HIS A 282 4.30 -2.02 20.14
N ASP A 283 3.52 -2.91 19.52
CA ASP A 283 4.06 -4.09 18.80
C ASP A 283 5.08 -3.70 17.71
N ARG A 284 4.83 -2.62 16.97
CA ARG A 284 5.73 -2.01 15.99
C ARG A 284 7.12 -1.65 16.55
N ASP A 285 7.20 -1.25 17.82
CA ASP A 285 8.47 -0.91 18.47
C ASP A 285 9.17 -2.15 19.07
N THR A 286 8.49 -3.30 19.03
CA THR A 286 8.92 -4.57 19.63
C THR A 286 8.92 -5.69 18.59
N GLU A 287 9.36 -5.35 17.36
CA GLU A 287 9.53 -6.27 16.24
C GLU A 287 8.25 -7.02 15.82
N ASN A 288 7.11 -6.37 16.01
CA ASN A 288 5.75 -6.85 15.74
C ASN A 288 5.28 -7.97 16.70
N LEU A 289 5.87 -8.06 17.89
CA LEU A 289 5.43 -8.97 18.94
C LEU A 289 4.73 -8.21 20.08
N SER A 290 3.42 -8.42 20.24
CA SER A 290 2.63 -7.73 21.27
C SER A 290 3.07 -8.12 22.68
N GLY A 291 3.17 -7.15 23.60
CA GLY A 291 3.42 -7.45 25.01
C GLY A 291 2.27 -8.22 25.66
N MET A 292 1.03 -7.83 25.35
CA MET A 292 -0.21 -8.46 25.81
C MET A 292 -1.06 -8.81 24.59
N LEU A 293 -1.24 -10.11 24.32
CA LEU A 293 -1.98 -10.62 23.17
C LEU A 293 -3.30 -11.25 23.65
N PRO A 294 -4.48 -10.68 23.30
CA PRO A 294 -5.76 -11.30 23.60
C PRO A 294 -6.00 -12.52 22.70
N LEU A 295 -6.50 -13.61 23.28
CA LEU A 295 -6.83 -14.86 22.61
C LEU A 295 -8.22 -15.34 23.05
N ALA A 296 -9.08 -15.62 22.09
CA ALA A 296 -10.41 -16.22 22.27
C ALA A 296 -10.67 -17.17 21.09
N VAL A 297 -11.29 -18.32 21.34
CA VAL A 297 -11.57 -19.29 20.28
C VAL A 297 -12.54 -18.69 19.26
N GLY A 298 -12.25 -18.88 17.98
CA GLY A 298 -12.96 -18.33 16.82
C GLY A 298 -12.63 -16.88 16.48
N MET A 299 -11.89 -16.15 17.33
CA MET A 299 -11.57 -14.75 17.06
C MET A 299 -10.70 -14.60 15.81
N ARG A 300 -10.86 -13.49 15.08
CA ARG A 300 -10.06 -13.20 13.89
C ARG A 300 -8.68 -12.69 14.28
N VAL A 301 -7.66 -13.29 13.67
CA VAL A 301 -6.25 -12.93 13.86
C VAL A 301 -5.54 -12.77 12.52
N VAL A 302 -4.43 -12.04 12.53
CA VAL A 302 -3.49 -11.95 11.42
C VAL A 302 -2.10 -12.36 11.88
N LEU A 303 -1.34 -12.97 10.98
CA LEU A 303 0.06 -13.27 11.23
C LEU A 303 0.87 -11.97 11.31
N ALA A 304 1.59 -11.79 12.41
CA ALA A 304 2.50 -10.66 12.61
C ALA A 304 3.87 -10.90 11.95
N ASP A 305 4.15 -12.14 11.51
CA ASP A 305 5.40 -12.54 10.86
C ASP A 305 5.18 -13.55 9.72
N HIS A 306 6.23 -13.83 8.94
CA HIS A 306 6.26 -14.90 7.97
C HIS A 306 6.52 -16.25 8.66
N LEU A 307 5.58 -17.19 8.54
CA LEU A 307 5.69 -18.52 9.16
C LEU A 307 6.09 -19.59 8.15
N ASP A 308 5.45 -19.60 6.99
CA ASP A 308 5.70 -20.60 5.96
C ASP A 308 5.69 -19.95 4.57
N ARG A 309 6.72 -20.23 3.76
CA ARG A 309 6.90 -19.69 2.41
C ARG A 309 6.71 -20.74 1.32
N ALA A 310 6.32 -21.97 1.67
CA ALA A 310 5.98 -22.99 0.70
C ALA A 310 4.86 -22.49 -0.23
N GLU A 311 4.97 -22.80 -1.53
CA GLU A 311 4.10 -22.22 -2.56
C GLU A 311 2.62 -22.60 -2.42
N ASP A 312 2.36 -23.76 -1.80
CA ASP A 312 1.01 -24.23 -1.48
C ASP A 312 0.39 -23.51 -0.27
N LYS A 313 1.21 -22.99 0.66
CA LYS A 313 0.77 -22.42 1.94
C LYS A 313 0.81 -20.89 1.98
N LEU A 314 1.94 -20.30 1.64
CA LEU A 314 2.19 -18.84 1.66
C LEU A 314 1.66 -18.13 2.93
N LEU A 315 1.95 -18.69 4.11
CA LEU A 315 1.60 -18.12 5.41
C LEU A 315 2.56 -16.97 5.78
N LEU A 316 2.31 -15.83 5.16
CA LEU A 316 3.11 -14.63 5.28
C LEU A 316 2.51 -13.64 6.30
N ARG A 317 3.32 -12.68 6.74
CA ARG A 317 2.85 -11.55 7.55
C ARG A 317 1.63 -10.89 6.89
N GLY A 318 0.55 -10.75 7.64
CA GLY A 318 -0.72 -10.19 7.21
C GLY A 318 -1.75 -11.22 6.73
N SER A 319 -1.38 -12.50 6.59
CA SER A 319 -2.35 -13.57 6.33
C SER A 319 -3.33 -13.65 7.48
N ALA A 320 -4.62 -13.58 7.15
CA ALA A 320 -5.71 -13.60 8.12
C ALA A 320 -6.19 -15.03 8.37
N GLY A 321 -6.58 -15.32 9.61
CA GLY A 321 -7.14 -16.59 10.03
C GLY A 321 -8.01 -16.43 11.27
N ARG A 322 -8.44 -17.56 11.81
CA ARG A 322 -9.24 -17.63 13.05
C ARG A 322 -8.56 -18.52 14.06
N ILE A 323 -8.61 -18.14 15.34
CA ILE A 323 -8.12 -19.03 16.40
C ILE A 323 -9.02 -20.26 16.44
N HIS A 324 -8.46 -21.44 16.27
CA HIS A 324 -9.19 -22.69 16.36
C HIS A 324 -9.07 -23.31 17.76
N SER A 325 -7.84 -23.47 18.24
CA SER A 325 -7.54 -24.05 19.56
C SER A 325 -6.12 -23.68 20.00
N TRP A 326 -5.71 -24.08 21.20
CA TRP A 326 -4.37 -23.86 21.72
C TRP A 326 -3.94 -24.96 22.67
N VAL A 327 -2.62 -25.10 22.85
CA VAL A 327 -2.03 -25.92 23.91
C VAL A 327 -1.44 -24.98 24.95
N TRP A 328 -2.05 -24.98 26.13
CA TRP A 328 -1.68 -24.09 27.24
C TRP A 328 -1.41 -24.92 28.49
N LYS A 329 -0.16 -24.93 28.96
CA LYS A 329 0.23 -25.68 30.15
C LYS A 329 -0.24 -24.94 31.41
N GLU A 330 -0.53 -25.70 32.46
CA GLU A 330 -0.95 -25.12 33.74
C GLU A 330 0.13 -24.14 34.28
N ASN A 331 -0.30 -23.01 34.83
CA ASN A 331 0.55 -21.92 35.36
C ASN A 331 1.41 -21.13 34.35
N ASP A 332 1.42 -21.50 33.06
CA ASP A 332 2.09 -20.68 32.05
C ASP A 332 1.30 -19.41 31.73
N LEU A 333 2.00 -18.29 31.51
CA LEU A 333 1.38 -17.01 31.11
C LEU A 333 1.18 -16.86 29.59
N ARG A 334 1.57 -17.87 28.81
CA ARG A 334 1.50 -17.90 27.33
C ARG A 334 1.33 -19.35 26.87
N PRO A 335 0.57 -19.63 25.80
CA PRO A 335 0.43 -20.99 25.30
C PRO A 335 1.73 -21.48 24.65
N THR A 336 1.92 -22.80 24.67
CA THR A 336 2.99 -23.47 23.92
C THR A 336 2.78 -23.32 22.41
N CYS A 337 1.55 -23.42 21.94
CA CYS A 337 1.17 -23.14 20.56
C CYS A 337 -0.31 -22.73 20.46
N VAL A 338 -0.64 -22.02 19.38
CA VAL A 338 -2.02 -21.69 18.98
C VAL A 338 -2.25 -22.25 17.59
N TYR A 339 -3.30 -23.03 17.41
CA TYR A 339 -3.74 -23.49 16.09
C TYR A 339 -4.61 -22.42 15.44
N VAL A 340 -4.19 -21.95 14.27
CA VAL A 340 -4.91 -20.96 13.48
C VAL A 340 -5.46 -21.63 12.23
N LYS A 341 -6.77 -21.45 12.02
CA LYS A 341 -7.47 -21.89 10.81
C LYS A 341 -7.36 -20.80 9.74
N PHE A 342 -6.86 -21.17 8.57
CA PHE A 342 -6.83 -20.33 7.37
C PHE A 342 -7.95 -20.78 6.43
N ASP A 343 -8.97 -19.94 6.29
CA ASP A 343 -10.15 -20.26 5.49
C ASP A 343 -9.80 -20.35 4.00
N GLY A 344 -10.33 -21.37 3.32
CA GLY A 344 -10.07 -21.61 1.89
C GLY A 344 -8.74 -22.29 1.56
N ALA A 345 -7.91 -22.63 2.55
CA ALA A 345 -6.71 -23.41 2.34
C ALA A 345 -7.02 -24.86 1.94
N THR A 346 -6.33 -25.36 0.90
CA THR A 346 -6.50 -26.72 0.38
C THR A 346 -5.48 -27.72 0.92
N TRP A 347 -4.41 -27.24 1.55
CA TRP A 347 -3.39 -28.07 2.18
C TRP A 347 -3.87 -28.53 3.57
N GLN A 348 -3.37 -29.67 4.02
CA GLN A 348 -3.59 -30.22 5.36
C GLN A 348 -2.27 -30.74 5.89
N LEU A 349 -1.93 -30.39 7.13
CA LEU A 349 -0.73 -30.92 7.78
C LEU A 349 -1.00 -32.35 8.28
N ASP A 350 0.03 -33.19 8.29
CA ASP A 350 -0.07 -34.54 8.82
C ASP A 350 -0.57 -34.52 10.27
N GLY A 351 -1.61 -35.29 10.56
CA GLY A 351 -2.25 -35.33 11.88
C GLY A 351 -3.19 -34.16 12.20
N ALA A 352 -3.37 -33.18 11.30
CA ALA A 352 -4.38 -32.14 11.47
C ALA A 352 -5.79 -32.72 11.23
N PRO A 353 -6.80 -32.35 12.02
CA PRO A 353 -8.17 -32.86 11.88
C PRO A 353 -8.89 -32.32 10.64
N GLU A 354 -8.44 -31.19 10.10
CA GLU A 354 -9.05 -30.54 8.94
C GLU A 354 -8.01 -29.73 8.12
N PRO A 355 -8.28 -29.45 6.82
CA PRO A 355 -7.41 -28.60 6.00
C PRO A 355 -7.21 -27.19 6.56
N GLY A 356 -6.09 -26.55 6.26
CA GLY A 356 -5.86 -25.15 6.60
C GLY A 356 -5.55 -24.86 8.07
N LEU A 357 -5.40 -25.89 8.91
CA LEU A 357 -5.02 -25.72 10.31
C LEU A 357 -3.50 -25.70 10.47
N TYR A 358 -2.96 -24.63 11.06
CA TYR A 358 -1.51 -24.46 11.25
C TYR A 358 -1.15 -24.18 12.71
N PRO A 359 -0.16 -24.88 13.30
CA PRO A 359 0.34 -24.59 14.63
C PRO A 359 1.28 -23.37 14.60
N VAL A 360 0.91 -22.32 15.33
CA VAL A 360 1.71 -21.11 15.50
C VAL A 360 2.40 -21.16 16.85
N TYR A 361 3.74 -21.09 16.82
CA TYR A 361 4.60 -21.13 18.00
C TYR A 361 5.11 -19.75 18.38
N PRO A 362 5.43 -19.51 19.67
CA PRO A 362 6.09 -18.27 20.10
C PRO A 362 7.41 -18.04 19.36
N ALA A 363 7.56 -16.85 18.79
CA ALA A 363 8.80 -16.39 18.18
C ALA A 363 9.58 -15.53 19.18
N ARG A 364 10.92 -15.57 19.09
CA ARG A 364 11.81 -14.70 19.88
C ARG A 364 12.43 -13.64 18.98
N LYS A 365 12.27 -12.36 19.34
CA LYS A 365 12.84 -11.22 18.62
C LYS A 365 13.51 -10.24 19.55
N VAL A 366 14.54 -9.57 19.07
CA VAL A 366 15.31 -8.58 19.84
C VAL A 366 14.92 -7.19 19.40
N TRP A 367 14.40 -6.40 20.33
CA TRP A 367 14.12 -4.98 20.14
C TRP A 367 15.03 -4.13 21.02
N LYS A 368 15.08 -2.82 20.76
CA LYS A 368 15.98 -1.90 21.46
C LYS A 368 15.19 -0.86 22.25
N LEU A 369 15.44 -0.79 23.55
CA LEU A 369 14.75 0.15 24.45
C LEU A 369 15.12 1.60 24.11
N ASP A 370 16.37 1.82 23.72
CA ASP A 370 16.94 3.10 23.33
C ASP A 370 16.91 3.33 21.83
N ALA A 371 15.97 2.71 21.09
CA ALA A 371 15.89 2.77 19.62
C ALA A 371 15.91 4.20 19.03
N LYS A 372 15.53 5.22 19.81
CA LYS A 372 15.55 6.63 19.41
C LYS A 372 16.94 7.27 19.48
N HIS A 373 17.91 6.62 20.10
CA HIS A 373 19.29 7.09 20.22
C HIS A 373 20.09 6.78 18.94
N LYS A 374 21.12 7.59 18.64
CA LYS A 374 21.95 7.44 17.42
C LYS A 374 22.65 6.08 17.34
N LYS A 375 23.04 5.50 18.48
CA LYS A 375 23.70 4.20 18.58
C LYS A 375 22.98 3.36 19.65
N PRO A 376 21.88 2.70 19.29
CA PRO A 376 21.05 2.00 20.27
C PRO A 376 21.69 0.66 20.65
N VAL A 377 21.91 0.45 21.95
CA VAL A 377 22.63 -0.69 22.53
C VAL A 377 21.80 -1.48 23.54
N LEU A 378 20.73 -0.90 24.10
CA LEU A 378 19.92 -1.51 25.15
C LEU A 378 18.93 -2.52 24.57
N LYS A 379 19.34 -3.80 24.50
CA LYS A 379 18.58 -4.87 23.83
C LYS A 379 17.67 -5.62 24.79
N ILE A 380 16.43 -5.86 24.38
CA ILE A 380 15.47 -6.73 25.07
C ILE A 380 15.01 -7.81 24.08
N ALA A 381 15.13 -9.08 24.47
CA ALA A 381 14.64 -10.20 23.70
C ALA A 381 13.21 -10.56 24.15
N ARG A 382 12.22 -10.26 23.30
CA ARG A 382 10.81 -10.59 23.50
C ARG A 382 10.46 -11.95 22.91
N THR A 383 9.77 -12.79 23.68
CA THR A 383 9.17 -14.05 23.21
C THR A 383 7.65 -13.98 23.29
N GLN A 384 6.97 -14.11 22.15
CA GLN A 384 5.51 -14.10 22.03
C GLN A 384 5.05 -14.77 20.72
N LEU A 385 3.80 -15.21 20.65
CA LEU A 385 3.17 -15.61 19.39
C LEU A 385 3.21 -14.47 18.35
N PRO A 386 3.61 -14.74 17.10
CA PRO A 386 3.57 -13.78 16.01
C PRO A 386 2.14 -13.63 15.46
N LEU A 387 1.19 -13.25 16.32
CA LEU A 387 -0.22 -13.03 16.01
C LEU A 387 -0.65 -11.65 16.51
N ALA A 388 -1.63 -11.06 15.83
CA ALA A 388 -2.35 -9.87 16.30
C ALA A 388 -3.84 -10.01 15.98
N PRO A 389 -4.75 -9.42 16.77
CA PRO A 389 -6.17 -9.37 16.41
C PRO A 389 -6.38 -8.66 15.07
N ALA A 390 -7.40 -9.07 14.33
CA ALA A 390 -7.64 -8.61 12.95
C ALA A 390 -8.93 -7.79 12.79
N TYR A 391 -9.30 -7.02 13.81
CA TYR A 391 -10.49 -6.16 13.83
C TYR A 391 -10.22 -4.72 13.38
N ALA A 392 -8.96 -4.33 13.27
CA ALA A 392 -8.54 -3.05 12.75
C ALA A 392 -7.29 -3.19 11.87
N ILE A 393 -7.23 -2.37 10.82
CA ILE A 393 -6.13 -2.31 9.86
C ILE A 393 -5.82 -0.85 9.52
N THR A 394 -4.56 -0.53 9.25
CA THR A 394 -4.25 0.80 8.70
C THR A 394 -4.69 0.87 7.24
N ALA A 395 -4.96 2.08 6.73
CA ALA A 395 -5.23 2.25 5.30
C ALA A 395 -4.08 1.72 4.41
N HIS A 396 -2.81 1.91 4.80
CA HIS A 396 -1.68 1.27 4.11
C HIS A 396 -1.78 -0.26 4.09
N GLY A 397 -2.25 -0.88 5.17
CA GLY A 397 -2.42 -2.33 5.24
C GLY A 397 -3.61 -2.84 4.42
N SER A 398 -4.57 -1.98 4.09
CA SER A 398 -5.75 -2.35 3.29
C SER A 398 -5.59 -2.09 1.79
N GLN A 399 -4.52 -1.41 1.35
CA GLN A 399 -4.21 -1.23 -0.08
C GLN A 399 -4.13 -2.59 -0.80
N GLY A 400 -4.61 -2.64 -2.05
CA GLY A 400 -4.83 -3.90 -2.79
C GLY A 400 -6.02 -4.76 -2.36
N LYS A 401 -6.48 -4.68 -1.10
CA LYS A 401 -7.54 -5.57 -0.59
C LYS A 401 -8.95 -5.14 -1.02
N THR A 402 -9.82 -6.13 -1.16
CA THR A 402 -11.29 -5.95 -1.21
C THR A 402 -11.88 -6.56 0.06
N LEU A 403 -12.64 -5.79 0.82
CA LEU A 403 -13.28 -6.22 2.07
C LEU A 403 -14.78 -6.45 1.84
N PRO A 404 -15.38 -7.50 2.41
CA PRO A 404 -16.82 -7.73 2.34
C PRO A 404 -17.61 -6.58 2.98
N ALA A 405 -17.11 -6.05 4.09
CA ALA A 405 -17.60 -4.84 4.72
C ALA A 405 -16.47 -4.18 5.51
N ALA A 406 -16.57 -2.87 5.74
CA ALA A 406 -15.56 -2.08 6.45
C ALA A 406 -16.20 -1.03 7.36
N LEU A 407 -15.57 -0.82 8.52
CA LEU A 407 -15.80 0.38 9.31
C LEU A 407 -14.68 1.38 9.00
N VAL A 408 -14.98 2.65 8.80
CA VAL A 408 -13.98 3.64 8.37
C VAL A 408 -13.92 4.81 9.35
N GLY A 409 -12.71 5.13 9.81
CA GLY A 409 -12.46 6.31 10.63
C GLY A 409 -12.05 7.51 9.79
N PHE A 410 -13.01 8.26 9.24
CA PHE A 410 -12.71 9.48 8.47
C PHE A 410 -12.36 10.71 9.31
N ASN A 411 -12.67 10.71 10.60
CA ASN A 411 -12.20 11.76 11.50
C ASN A 411 -10.74 11.50 11.88
N VAL A 412 -9.83 12.18 11.20
CA VAL A 412 -8.37 11.97 11.24
C VAL A 412 -7.63 13.26 11.59
N ASP A 413 -6.36 13.14 11.98
CA ASP A 413 -5.49 14.29 12.22
C ASP A 413 -5.28 15.10 10.92
N LYS A 414 -5.15 16.43 11.05
CA LYS A 414 -4.93 17.36 9.93
C LYS A 414 -3.68 17.07 9.09
N ARG A 415 -2.69 16.36 9.65
CA ARG A 415 -1.46 15.94 8.97
C ARG A 415 -1.62 14.65 8.17
N THR A 416 -2.75 13.96 8.32
CA THR A 416 -3.05 12.75 7.54
C THR A 416 -3.19 13.11 6.08
N ASP A 417 -2.58 12.30 5.22
CA ASP A 417 -2.64 12.46 3.77
C ASP A 417 -4.10 12.40 3.27
N VAL A 418 -4.46 13.28 2.33
CA VAL A 418 -5.80 13.37 1.75
C VAL A 418 -6.25 12.07 1.09
N THR A 419 -5.31 11.31 0.52
CA THR A 419 -5.58 10.04 -0.17
C THR A 419 -6.01 8.92 0.78
N PHE A 420 -5.88 9.11 2.10
CA PHE A 420 -6.42 8.20 3.11
C PHE A 420 -7.90 7.91 2.87
N GLY A 421 -8.69 8.96 2.59
CA GLY A 421 -10.14 8.84 2.37
C GLY A 421 -10.44 7.89 1.23
N THR A 422 -9.78 8.09 0.09
CA THR A 422 -9.91 7.27 -1.12
C THR A 422 -9.50 5.82 -0.88
N VAL A 423 -8.36 5.58 -0.23
CA VAL A 423 -7.89 4.23 0.05
C VAL A 423 -8.89 3.50 0.92
N ALA A 424 -9.34 4.12 2.01
CA ALA A 424 -10.29 3.51 2.93
C ALA A 424 -11.66 3.26 2.29
N ALA A 425 -12.21 4.24 1.58
CA ALA A 425 -13.53 4.16 0.94
C ALA A 425 -13.59 3.13 -0.20
N SER A 426 -12.50 2.97 -0.95
CA SER A 426 -12.45 2.10 -2.12
C SER A 426 -12.29 0.61 -1.79
N ARG A 427 -12.27 0.20 -0.51
CA ARG A 427 -12.08 -1.21 -0.14
C ARG A 427 -13.34 -2.06 -0.26
N VAL A 428 -14.51 -1.45 -0.40
CA VAL A 428 -15.81 -2.13 -0.42
C VAL A 428 -16.42 -2.14 -1.82
N ARG A 429 -17.49 -2.92 -2.03
CA ARG A 429 -18.17 -3.07 -3.33
C ARG A 429 -19.42 -2.21 -3.50
N SER A 430 -19.98 -1.70 -2.40
CA SER A 430 -21.18 -0.86 -2.37
C SER A 430 -21.16 0.08 -1.17
N ARG A 431 -21.95 1.16 -1.21
CA ARG A 431 -22.23 1.99 -0.02
C ARG A 431 -22.82 1.19 1.15
N GLU A 432 -23.50 0.08 0.88
CA GLU A 432 -24.12 -0.75 1.92
C GLU A 432 -23.10 -1.57 2.72
N ASP A 433 -21.85 -1.65 2.24
CA ASP A 433 -20.78 -2.43 2.86
C ASP A 433 -19.85 -1.55 3.70
N VAL A 434 -20.17 -0.27 3.90
CA VAL A 434 -19.33 0.68 4.63
C VAL A 434 -20.13 1.47 5.65
N LEU A 435 -19.57 1.57 6.86
CA LEU A 435 -20.03 2.49 7.89
C LEU A 435 -18.88 3.40 8.32
N ILE A 436 -19.19 4.66 8.59
CA ILE A 436 -18.24 5.68 9.04
C ILE A 436 -18.42 5.84 10.55
N LEU A 437 -17.37 5.55 11.30
CA LEU A 437 -17.43 5.39 12.76
C LEU A 437 -17.85 6.66 13.51
N ARG A 438 -17.53 7.84 12.98
CA ARG A 438 -17.78 9.12 13.63
C ARG A 438 -18.02 10.21 12.59
N PRO A 439 -18.82 11.25 12.91
CA PRO A 439 -18.86 12.47 12.13
C PRO A 439 -17.46 13.06 11.92
N PHE A 440 -17.25 13.70 10.78
CA PHE A 440 -15.97 14.30 10.41
C PHE A 440 -16.17 15.62 9.68
N GLU A 441 -15.19 16.51 9.79
CA GLU A 441 -15.21 17.80 9.13
C GLU A 441 -14.92 17.69 7.64
N ARG A 442 -15.73 18.34 6.80
CA ARG A 442 -15.59 18.29 5.33
C ARG A 442 -14.19 18.74 4.88
N TRP A 443 -13.63 19.76 5.55
CA TRP A 443 -12.34 20.35 5.17
C TRP A 443 -11.16 19.37 5.19
N LEU A 444 -11.25 18.26 5.95
CA LEU A 444 -10.25 17.19 5.93
C LEU A 444 -10.05 16.58 4.55
N TYR A 445 -11.08 16.64 3.70
CA TYR A 445 -11.13 16.06 2.35
C TYR A 445 -11.43 17.10 1.26
N THR A 446 -11.18 18.39 1.54
CA THR A 446 -11.25 19.48 0.55
C THR A 446 -9.93 20.24 0.40
N ARG A 447 -8.81 19.54 0.60
CA ARG A 447 -7.45 20.11 0.58
C ARG A 447 -6.77 20.03 -0.79
N GLY A 448 -7.51 19.61 -1.82
CA GLY A 448 -7.01 19.37 -3.17
C GLY A 448 -6.20 18.08 -3.30
N ALA A 449 -6.04 17.64 -4.54
CA ALA A 449 -5.30 16.43 -4.86
C ALA A 449 -3.79 16.63 -4.65
N PRO A 450 -3.03 15.56 -4.31
CA PRO A 450 -1.57 15.65 -4.22
C PRO A 450 -0.95 16.11 -5.55
N GLU A 451 -0.10 17.14 -5.50
CA GLU A 451 0.50 17.75 -6.71
C GLU A 451 1.42 16.78 -7.45
N GLY A 452 2.22 15.98 -6.72
CA GLY A 452 3.20 15.04 -7.28
C GLY A 452 2.61 14.05 -8.28
N PRO A 453 1.63 13.21 -7.89
CA PRO A 453 0.92 12.29 -8.80
C PRO A 453 0.35 12.97 -10.04
N ALA A 454 -0.26 14.15 -9.89
CA ALA A 454 -0.84 14.87 -11.01
C ALA A 454 0.22 15.30 -12.03
N LEU A 455 1.33 15.87 -11.56
CA LEU A 455 2.45 16.28 -12.41
C LEU A 455 3.15 15.08 -13.05
N LEU A 456 3.33 13.98 -12.28
CA LEU A 456 3.91 12.76 -12.81
C LEU A 456 3.08 12.22 -13.97
N LEU A 457 1.76 12.07 -13.79
CA LEU A 457 0.88 11.55 -14.84
C LEU A 457 0.81 12.50 -16.05
N GLN A 458 0.78 13.82 -15.83
CA GLN A 458 0.92 14.79 -16.92
C GLN A 458 2.19 14.53 -17.74
N GLN A 459 3.30 14.20 -17.08
CA GLN A 459 4.52 13.83 -17.77
C GLN A 459 4.43 12.50 -18.49
N LEU A 460 3.92 11.45 -17.84
CA LEU A 460 3.87 10.10 -18.40
C LEU A 460 2.96 10.03 -19.63
N ARG A 461 1.88 10.83 -19.66
CA ARG A 461 0.95 10.99 -20.79
C ARG A 461 1.56 11.74 -21.98
N ALA A 462 2.60 12.54 -21.76
CA ALA A 462 3.21 13.33 -22.83
C ALA A 462 3.96 12.42 -23.85
N PRO A 463 4.03 12.80 -25.15
CA PRO A 463 4.80 12.05 -26.14
C PRO A 463 6.28 11.92 -25.72
N ARG A 464 6.93 10.79 -26.04
CA ARG A 464 8.31 10.48 -25.61
C ARG A 464 9.32 11.63 -25.85
N ARG A 465 9.23 12.36 -26.96
CA ARG A 465 10.11 13.50 -27.27
C ARG A 465 9.99 14.64 -26.25
N ALA A 466 8.80 14.88 -25.70
CA ALA A 466 8.56 15.92 -24.69
C ALA A 466 9.02 15.48 -23.28
N ARG A 467 9.04 14.17 -23.00
CA ARG A 467 9.41 13.61 -21.68
C ARG A 467 10.91 13.69 -21.37
N ASN A 468 11.75 13.66 -22.40
CA ASN A 468 13.21 13.72 -22.28
C ASN A 468 13.77 15.14 -22.26
N ALA A 469 12.93 16.17 -22.36
CA ALA A 469 13.38 17.56 -22.25
C ALA A 469 13.85 17.86 -20.82
N LYS A 470 15.11 18.29 -20.67
CA LYS A 470 15.71 18.67 -19.37
C LYS A 470 15.02 19.86 -18.69
N ARG A 471 14.17 20.59 -19.41
CA ARG A 471 13.34 21.69 -18.89
C ARG A 471 11.88 21.42 -19.19
N PRO A 472 11.00 21.42 -18.19
CA PRO A 472 9.59 21.28 -18.44
C PRO A 472 9.06 22.52 -19.16
N ARG A 473 8.26 22.32 -20.22
CA ARG A 473 7.26 23.32 -20.62
C ARG A 473 6.36 23.54 -19.40
N ARG A 474 5.97 24.80 -19.11
CA ARG A 474 5.18 25.21 -17.93
C ARG A 474 4.24 24.09 -17.46
N TRP A 475 4.51 23.51 -16.29
CA TRP A 475 3.55 22.62 -15.63
C TRP A 475 2.33 23.43 -15.21
N THR A 476 1.15 22.93 -15.51
CA THR A 476 -0.12 23.49 -15.04
C THR A 476 -0.41 22.88 -13.68
N ARG A 477 -0.63 23.71 -12.65
CA ARG A 477 -1.02 23.21 -11.33
C ARG A 477 -2.42 22.58 -11.38
N PRO A 478 -2.68 21.52 -10.59
CA PRO A 478 -4.03 21.00 -10.42
C PRO A 478 -4.98 22.13 -9.96
N GLY A 479 -6.12 22.29 -10.61
CA GLY A 479 -7.13 23.30 -10.25
C GLY A 479 -7.00 24.67 -10.93
N GLN A 480 -6.04 24.89 -11.84
CA GLN A 480 -6.11 26.05 -12.75
C GLN A 480 -7.02 25.72 -13.95
N PRO A 481 -7.92 26.64 -14.37
CA PRO A 481 -8.66 26.46 -15.61
C PRO A 481 -7.65 26.30 -16.75
N LEU A 482 -7.87 25.30 -17.61
CA LEU A 482 -7.12 25.11 -18.84
C LEU A 482 -7.32 26.34 -19.72
N GLY A 483 -6.47 27.35 -19.57
CA GLY A 483 -6.35 28.42 -20.54
C GLY A 483 -6.07 27.78 -21.89
N HIS A 484 -6.94 28.08 -22.87
CA HIS A 484 -6.96 27.53 -24.23
C HIS A 484 -5.59 27.00 -24.68
N LEU A 485 -5.44 25.68 -24.68
CA LEU A 485 -4.47 25.03 -25.57
C LEU A 485 -4.81 25.50 -26.99
N PRO A 486 -3.84 25.96 -27.80
CA PRO A 486 -4.14 26.29 -29.17
C PRO A 486 -4.60 25.01 -29.86
N CYS A 487 -5.90 24.93 -30.14
CA CYS A 487 -6.42 24.00 -31.11
C CYS A 487 -5.59 24.20 -32.37
N LEU A 488 -4.92 23.14 -32.83
CA LEU A 488 -4.32 23.11 -34.16
C LEU A 488 -5.45 23.40 -35.14
N ARG A 489 -5.53 24.65 -35.62
CA ARG A 489 -6.45 25.01 -36.69
C ARG A 489 -6.05 24.18 -37.93
N PRO A 490 -7.01 23.58 -38.65
CA PRO A 490 -6.74 23.07 -39.97
C PRO A 490 -6.23 24.23 -40.82
N ARG A 491 -5.11 24.04 -41.53
CA ARG A 491 -4.66 24.98 -42.55
C ARG A 491 -5.75 25.06 -43.62
N GLN A 492 -6.50 26.15 -43.65
CA GLN A 492 -7.27 26.55 -44.82
C GLN A 492 -6.26 26.91 -45.92
N GLY A 493 -6.12 26.02 -46.90
CA GLY A 493 -5.54 26.34 -48.19
C GLY A 493 -6.55 27.17 -48.98
N ARG A 494 -6.10 28.31 -49.51
CA ARG A 494 -6.86 29.18 -50.41
C ARG A 494 -7.32 28.37 -51.63
N ALA A 495 -8.61 28.42 -51.91
CA ALA A 495 -9.15 28.14 -53.22
C ALA A 495 -9.20 29.48 -53.96
N GLU A 496 -8.45 29.59 -55.05
CA GLU A 496 -8.76 30.44 -56.18
C GLU A 496 -7.92 29.96 -57.37
N ASP A 497 -8.58 29.90 -58.52
CA ASP A 497 -8.08 29.77 -59.89
C ASP A 497 -7.96 28.39 -60.55
N ALA A 498 -8.92 28.21 -61.47
CA ALA A 498 -8.76 27.76 -62.86
C ALA A 498 -9.16 26.31 -63.22
N GLU A 499 -10.38 26.24 -63.78
CA GLU A 499 -10.77 25.33 -64.86
C GLU A 499 -9.75 25.35 -66.02
N ALA A 500 -9.39 24.18 -66.56
CA ALA A 500 -9.24 23.95 -68.01
C ALA A 500 -8.75 22.51 -68.30
N GLU A 501 -9.28 21.98 -69.39
CA GLU A 501 -9.10 20.67 -69.98
C GLU A 501 -7.67 20.31 -70.45
N ALA A 502 -7.52 18.99 -70.68
CA ALA A 502 -6.87 18.35 -71.82
C ALA A 502 -5.37 17.98 -71.79
N ALA A 503 -5.18 16.70 -72.14
CA ALA A 503 -4.12 16.12 -72.97
C ALA A 503 -2.73 15.84 -72.34
N LEU A 504 -2.47 14.57 -72.04
CA LEU A 504 -1.56 13.66 -72.78
C LEU A 504 -1.07 12.49 -71.89
N ARG A 505 -1.46 11.26 -72.29
CA ARG A 505 -0.70 10.00 -72.05
C ARG A 505 0.49 9.95 -73.06
N PRO A 506 1.42 8.95 -73.07
CA PRO A 506 1.43 7.65 -72.37
C PRO A 506 2.79 7.12 -71.84
N GLY A 507 2.72 6.00 -71.11
CA GLY A 507 3.75 4.94 -71.09
C GLY A 507 4.46 4.74 -69.73
N ALA A 508 4.72 3.54 -69.23
CA ALA A 508 4.38 2.18 -69.68
C ALA A 508 4.63 1.20 -68.51
N LEU A 509 4.03 0.00 -68.63
CA LEU A 509 4.33 -1.27 -67.94
C LEU A 509 3.94 -1.33 -66.44
N GLY A 510 3.15 -2.28 -65.96
CA GLY A 510 2.87 -3.62 -66.47
C GLY A 510 3.14 -4.63 -65.35
N LEU A 511 2.06 -5.08 -64.70
CA LEU A 511 1.91 -6.12 -63.66
C LEU A 511 2.62 -7.47 -63.98
N PRO A 512 2.65 -8.50 -63.08
CA PRO A 512 1.88 -8.71 -61.83
C PRO A 512 2.73 -9.09 -60.58
N ARG A 513 2.34 -8.70 -59.36
CA ARG A 513 1.51 -9.46 -58.39
C ARG A 513 1.80 -10.96 -58.29
N VAL A 514 2.63 -11.31 -57.30
CA VAL A 514 2.23 -12.18 -56.17
C VAL A 514 2.01 -11.27 -54.97
#